data_AF-A0A8B3DDK7-F1
#
_entry.id   AF-A0A8B3DDK7-F1
#
_cell.length_a   1.000
_cell.length_b   1.000
_cell.length_c   1.000
_cell.angle_alpha   90.00
_cell.angle_beta   90.00
_cell.angle_gamma   90.00
#
_symmetry.space_group_name_H-M   'P 1'
#
loop_
_entity.id
_entity.type
_entity.pdbx_description
1 polymer ?
#
loop_
_entity_poly.entity_id
_entity_poly.type
_entity_poly.pdbx_seq_one_letter_code
_entity_poly.pdbx_strand_id
1 'polypeptide(L)'
;SDMLTSGTRFVLEEANVSLSGVENIANLVRGNFLTIVPGEGERSRRFTAIRQNVFNQQQQKSIAIRLVSDNSFGLDSGANVLYKGIVVGSIIKVGLLDEKQAQAAKHEVFMDVLIDNEYKHLIKSNNRFYVTGSASAELTESGLSVTVPPAKQLLTGSISFVSQGQEQIQKEYQLFQSASLAELAQYNQSGSKTLTLFASELPPISKGSPLLYRNLPVGSVSDFNLVDGGVIVKATIENRYAHLLSEQTVFWNRSGVEIDASLAGITVKAHPLKTLIKGGIAFDSIPGIENKVGQRWKLYNDQNQARKFGRVIALETDGSQEVTKGMPIKYQGVKVGEVTLVVPNFRREMVEVTARILPEYVDNIAVTGSHFWLTEPEIGLGGVKNLGALVSKSISVEPGHGAAKFKFDLAKSQQAQQGVSFTLQSEQRGSVQVGTPILYRQMEVGSVTSVNLGEFADRVVTKIEIKPAYAYLVRQNSVFWNVSGVDVSIGLGGANIKAGTFDSLVRGGIAFSTPEQSQIPPAAKQGQSFYLYPQAEESWTQWRTAIPKP
;
A
#
# COMPACT_ATOMS: atom_id res chain seq x y z
N SER A 1 55.33 -31.61 60.22
CA SER A 1 55.82 -32.79 59.48
C SER A 1 54.61 -33.64 59.19
N ASP A 2 53.95 -33.61 58.04
CA ASP A 2 54.44 -33.36 56.68
C ASP A 2 53.28 -32.66 55.91
N MET A 3 53.33 -31.33 55.72
CA MET A 3 52.32 -30.60 54.93
C MET A 3 52.57 -30.72 53.42
N LEU A 4 53.54 -31.54 53.03
CA LEU A 4 53.99 -31.76 51.65
C LEU A 4 53.58 -33.16 51.21
N THR A 5 52.35 -33.26 50.72
CA THR A 5 51.73 -34.49 50.21
C THR A 5 51.46 -34.35 48.71
N SER A 6 51.11 -35.41 48.01
CA SER A 6 50.66 -35.37 46.61
C SER A 6 49.45 -34.44 46.38
N GLY A 7 48.68 -34.13 47.44
CA GLY A 7 47.59 -33.17 47.43
C GLY A 7 48.01 -31.70 47.60
N THR A 8 49.23 -31.43 48.11
CA THR A 8 49.70 -30.06 48.33
C THR A 8 49.81 -29.29 47.01
N ARG A 9 49.40 -28.03 47.02
CA ARG A 9 49.49 -27.11 45.89
C ARG A 9 50.40 -25.94 46.23
N PHE A 10 51.28 -25.61 45.30
CA PHE A 10 52.11 -24.43 45.36
C PHE A 10 51.49 -23.40 44.43
N VAL A 11 51.04 -22.30 45.00
CA VAL A 11 50.29 -21.29 44.27
C VAL A 11 51.15 -20.04 44.12
N LEU A 12 51.44 -19.65 42.89
CA LEU A 12 52.23 -18.47 42.58
C LEU A 12 51.38 -17.22 42.77
N GLU A 13 51.78 -16.41 43.74
CA GLU A 13 51.24 -15.09 44.05
C GLU A 13 52.11 -14.01 43.39
N GLU A 14 51.63 -13.51 42.26
CA GLU A 14 52.31 -12.46 41.51
C GLU A 14 51.75 -11.09 41.91
N ALA A 15 52.58 -10.05 41.79
CA ALA A 15 52.07 -8.70 41.85
C ALA A 15 51.14 -8.46 40.64
N ASN A 16 49.89 -8.10 40.88
CA ASN A 16 48.96 -7.74 39.81
C ASN A 16 48.67 -6.24 39.91
N VAL A 17 49.22 -5.47 38.97
CA VAL A 17 48.95 -4.04 38.82
C VAL A 17 48.17 -3.87 37.53
N SER A 18 46.93 -3.43 37.67
CA SER A 18 46.06 -3.14 36.54
C SER A 18 45.25 -1.87 36.83
N LEU A 19 44.61 -1.35 35.79
CA LEU A 19 43.71 -0.21 35.91
C LEU A 19 42.43 -0.54 36.73
N SER A 20 42.12 -1.82 37.01
CA SER A 20 40.97 -2.25 37.80
C SER A 20 41.26 -2.36 39.31
N GLY A 21 42.53 -2.33 39.71
CA GLY A 21 42.95 -2.49 41.10
C GLY A 21 44.36 -3.05 41.22
N VAL A 22 44.82 -3.16 42.46
CA VAL A 22 46.14 -3.71 42.75
C VAL A 22 46.02 -4.83 43.77
N GLU A 23 46.45 -6.02 43.38
CA GLU A 23 46.55 -7.18 44.26
C GLU A 23 48.03 -7.50 44.47
N ASN A 24 48.36 -7.90 45.71
CA ASN A 24 49.73 -8.26 46.07
C ASN A 24 50.76 -7.17 45.71
N ILE A 25 50.41 -5.87 45.79
CA ILE A 25 51.29 -4.75 45.37
C ILE A 25 52.65 -4.77 46.07
N ALA A 26 52.70 -5.27 47.31
CA ALA A 26 53.94 -5.43 48.06
C ALA A 26 54.96 -6.33 47.33
N ASN A 27 54.50 -7.20 46.43
CA ASN A 27 55.33 -8.10 45.63
C ASN A 27 56.08 -7.38 44.50
N LEU A 28 55.73 -6.13 44.13
CA LEU A 28 56.59 -5.32 43.23
C LEU A 28 57.96 -5.07 43.84
N VAL A 29 58.00 -4.93 45.17
CA VAL A 29 59.22 -4.63 45.92
C VAL A 29 59.84 -5.91 46.50
N ARG A 30 58.99 -6.83 46.98
CA ARG A 30 59.42 -8.05 47.67
C ARG A 30 59.67 -9.25 46.75
N GLY A 31 59.24 -9.18 45.48
CA GLY A 31 59.24 -10.30 44.55
C GLY A 31 58.00 -11.20 44.70
N ASN A 32 57.70 -11.98 43.66
CA ASN A 32 56.62 -12.97 43.68
C ASN A 32 56.93 -14.08 44.70
N PHE A 33 55.91 -14.62 45.35
CA PHE A 33 56.07 -15.70 46.33
C PHE A 33 55.15 -16.88 46.03
N LEU A 34 55.45 -18.04 46.62
CA LEU A 34 54.62 -19.22 46.54
C LEU A 34 53.85 -19.40 47.84
N THR A 35 52.52 -19.43 47.77
CA THR A 35 51.66 -19.85 48.86
C THR A 35 51.53 -21.37 48.84
N ILE A 36 51.81 -22.01 49.97
CA ILE A 36 51.64 -23.46 50.13
C ILE A 36 50.22 -23.71 50.64
N VAL A 37 49.42 -24.41 49.86
CA VAL A 37 48.09 -24.86 50.27
C VAL A 37 48.16 -26.36 50.55
N PRO A 38 48.04 -26.78 51.82
CA PRO A 38 48.09 -28.18 52.20
C PRO A 38 46.94 -28.97 51.56
N GLY A 39 47.20 -30.22 51.19
CA GLY A 39 46.17 -31.16 50.74
C GLY A 39 46.42 -32.55 51.30
N GLU A 40 45.45 -33.44 51.17
CA GLU A 40 45.59 -34.84 51.58
C GLU A 40 46.30 -35.67 50.51
N GLY A 41 47.08 -36.67 50.91
CA GLY A 41 47.77 -37.58 50.00
C GLY A 41 49.03 -38.20 50.58
N GLU A 42 49.73 -38.97 49.76
CA GLU A 42 51.02 -39.56 50.15
C GLU A 42 52.12 -38.50 50.17
N ARG A 43 53.20 -38.73 50.93
CA ARG A 43 54.32 -37.79 51.01
C ARG A 43 54.93 -37.56 49.63
N SER A 44 55.10 -36.29 49.25
CA SER A 44 55.72 -35.92 47.99
C SER A 44 56.88 -34.95 48.20
N ARG A 45 57.81 -34.95 47.24
CA ARG A 45 58.94 -34.02 47.16
C ARG A 45 59.02 -33.31 45.80
N ARG A 46 58.07 -33.58 44.90
CA ARG A 46 57.99 -32.96 43.57
C ARG A 46 56.63 -32.28 43.43
N PHE A 47 56.65 -31.01 43.08
CA PHE A 47 55.47 -30.17 42.98
C PHE A 47 55.53 -29.32 41.72
N THR A 48 54.37 -29.02 41.14
CA THR A 48 54.24 -28.04 40.05
C THR A 48 53.57 -26.81 40.63
N ALA A 49 54.21 -25.66 40.49
CA ALA A 49 53.58 -24.39 40.87
C ALA A 49 52.51 -24.04 39.83
N ILE A 50 51.35 -23.61 40.31
CA ILE A 50 50.25 -23.13 39.46
C ILE A 50 49.93 -21.70 39.85
N ARG A 51 49.41 -20.91 38.91
CA ARG A 51 48.95 -19.56 39.21
C ARG A 51 47.66 -19.58 40.02
N GLN A 52 47.42 -18.53 40.80
CA GLN A 52 46.23 -18.38 41.65
C GLN A 52 44.90 -18.58 40.89
N ASN A 53 44.80 -18.09 39.66
CA ASN A 53 43.61 -18.29 38.82
C ASN A 53 43.37 -19.78 38.46
N VAL A 54 44.44 -20.53 38.15
CA VAL A 54 44.36 -21.98 37.88
C VAL A 54 44.01 -22.75 39.15
N PHE A 55 44.53 -22.33 40.31
CA PHE A 55 44.20 -22.92 41.59
C PHE A 55 42.72 -22.74 41.96
N ASN A 56 42.16 -21.55 41.76
CA ASN A 56 40.73 -21.28 42.00
C ASN A 56 39.80 -22.13 41.12
N GLN A 57 40.16 -22.35 39.85
CA GLN A 57 39.46 -23.28 38.97
C GLN A 57 39.47 -24.72 39.50
N GLN A 58 40.64 -25.20 39.97
CA GLN A 58 40.79 -26.57 40.47
C GLN A 58 40.02 -26.81 41.78
N GLN A 59 39.86 -25.78 42.62
CA GLN A 59 39.05 -25.87 43.85
C GLN A 59 37.54 -25.81 43.63
N GLN A 60 37.05 -25.86 42.38
CA GLN A 60 35.63 -25.73 42.02
C GLN A 60 34.99 -24.41 42.50
N LYS A 61 35.79 -23.38 42.83
CA LYS A 61 35.28 -22.08 43.28
C LYS A 61 34.77 -21.21 42.14
N SER A 62 35.02 -21.61 40.89
CA SER A 62 34.57 -20.89 39.71
C SER A 62 34.24 -21.85 38.56
N ILE A 63 33.39 -21.41 37.65
CA ILE A 63 33.05 -22.08 36.39
C ILE A 63 33.78 -21.38 35.25
N ALA A 64 34.39 -22.18 34.38
CA ALA A 64 34.98 -21.67 33.14
C ALA A 64 33.97 -21.74 32.00
N ILE A 65 33.81 -20.63 31.29
CA ILE A 65 33.10 -20.54 30.01
C ILE A 65 33.98 -19.82 28.99
N ARG A 66 33.76 -20.08 27.70
CA ARG A 66 34.40 -19.35 26.62
C ARG A 66 33.41 -18.39 25.96
N LEU A 67 33.84 -17.17 25.72
CA LEU A 67 33.13 -16.21 24.90
C LEU A 67 33.84 -16.05 23.55
N VAL A 68 33.09 -15.92 22.46
CA VAL A 68 33.63 -15.73 21.10
C VAL A 68 33.06 -14.49 20.42
N SER A 69 33.87 -13.85 19.59
CA SER A 69 33.52 -12.64 18.84
C SER A 69 34.47 -12.38 17.66
N ASP A 70 34.10 -11.45 16.80
CA ASP A 70 34.94 -11.06 15.64
C ASP A 70 36.15 -10.20 16.04
N ASN A 71 36.11 -9.57 17.21
CA ASN A 71 37.21 -8.77 17.75
C ASN A 71 37.17 -8.76 19.30
N SER A 72 38.19 -8.21 19.96
CA SER A 72 38.29 -8.18 21.42
C SER A 72 37.44 -7.09 22.10
N PHE A 73 36.89 -6.14 21.34
CA PHE A 73 36.20 -4.95 21.83
C PHE A 73 37.01 -4.10 22.85
N GLY A 74 38.34 -4.22 22.84
CA GLY A 74 39.21 -3.56 23.82
C GLY A 74 39.19 -4.19 25.22
N LEU A 75 38.60 -5.39 25.36
CA LEU A 75 38.65 -6.16 26.59
C LEU A 75 39.99 -6.88 26.74
N ASP A 76 40.49 -6.95 27.98
CA ASP A 76 41.72 -7.65 28.35
C ASP A 76 41.47 -8.56 29.56
N SER A 77 42.45 -9.38 29.89
CA SER A 77 42.48 -10.15 31.14
C SER A 77 42.27 -9.23 32.34
N GLY A 78 41.36 -9.62 33.24
CA GLY A 78 40.96 -8.84 34.41
C GLY A 78 39.71 -7.98 34.20
N ALA A 79 39.15 -7.88 32.99
CA ALA A 79 37.86 -7.24 32.78
C ALA A 79 36.75 -7.99 33.55
N ASN A 80 35.87 -7.23 34.20
CA ASN A 80 34.83 -7.82 35.06
C ASN A 80 33.66 -8.37 34.24
N VAL A 81 33.08 -9.47 34.73
CA VAL A 81 31.78 -9.96 34.28
C VAL A 81 30.72 -9.54 35.29
N LEU A 82 29.67 -8.91 34.79
CA LEU A 82 28.62 -8.26 35.58
C LEU A 82 27.27 -8.93 35.34
N TYR A 83 26.50 -9.11 36.40
CA TYR A 83 25.08 -9.41 36.32
C TYR A 83 24.29 -8.35 37.07
N LYS A 84 23.41 -7.62 36.36
CA LYS A 84 22.66 -6.49 36.93
C LYS A 84 23.55 -5.46 37.67
N GLY A 85 24.79 -5.28 37.21
CA GLY A 85 25.78 -4.37 37.79
C GLY A 85 26.65 -4.95 38.91
N ILE A 86 26.39 -6.18 39.36
CA ILE A 86 27.18 -6.88 40.39
C ILE A 86 28.28 -7.69 39.70
N VAL A 87 29.52 -7.61 40.19
CA VAL A 87 30.66 -8.41 39.71
C VAL A 87 30.43 -9.87 40.10
N VAL A 88 30.41 -10.75 39.11
CA VAL A 88 30.17 -12.19 39.29
C VAL A 88 31.29 -13.06 38.71
N GLY A 89 32.32 -12.43 38.14
CA GLY A 89 33.41 -13.12 37.46
C GLY A 89 34.38 -12.17 36.77
N SER A 90 35.34 -12.73 36.05
CA SER A 90 36.35 -11.98 35.29
C SER A 90 36.87 -12.73 34.07
N ILE A 91 37.38 -11.98 33.09
CA ILE A 91 38.15 -12.54 31.97
C ILE A 91 39.54 -12.94 32.47
N ILE A 92 39.98 -14.15 32.14
CA ILE A 92 41.32 -14.65 32.50
C ILE A 92 42.27 -14.77 31.32
N LYS A 93 41.74 -14.74 30.08
CA LYS A 93 42.53 -14.83 28.86
C LYS A 93 41.74 -14.25 27.69
N VAL A 94 42.45 -13.50 26.85
CA VAL A 94 41.98 -13.07 25.52
C VAL A 94 42.97 -13.61 24.50
N GLY A 95 42.47 -14.10 23.36
CA GLY A 95 43.34 -14.65 22.32
C GLY A 95 42.65 -14.78 20.96
N LEU A 96 43.44 -15.11 19.95
CA LEU A 96 42.96 -15.40 18.59
C LEU A 96 42.78 -16.91 18.41
N LEU A 97 41.73 -17.30 17.71
CA LEU A 97 41.53 -18.69 17.29
C LEU A 97 42.54 -19.03 16.19
N ASP A 98 43.12 -20.24 16.25
CA ASP A 98 44.17 -20.69 15.33
C ASP A 98 43.67 -20.74 13.88
N GLU A 99 44.50 -20.45 12.87
CA GLU A 99 44.08 -20.29 11.45
C GLU A 99 43.29 -21.50 10.90
N LYS A 100 43.62 -22.72 11.34
CA LYS A 100 42.91 -23.94 10.94
C LYS A 100 41.53 -24.09 11.57
N GLN A 101 41.28 -23.45 12.72
CA GLN A 101 39.96 -23.38 13.37
C GLN A 101 39.18 -22.14 12.91
N ALA A 102 39.86 -21.04 12.60
CA ALA A 102 39.27 -19.81 12.09
C ALA A 102 38.60 -19.99 10.71
N GLN A 103 39.14 -20.85 9.83
CA GLN A 103 38.49 -21.13 8.53
C GLN A 103 37.14 -21.85 8.63
N ALA A 104 36.82 -22.45 9.79
CA ALA A 104 35.53 -23.09 10.06
C ALA A 104 34.65 -22.32 11.06
N ALA A 105 35.25 -21.43 11.86
CA ALA A 105 34.56 -20.63 12.87
C ALA A 105 34.08 -19.29 12.29
N LYS A 106 32.89 -18.84 12.70
CA LYS A 106 32.36 -17.52 12.34
C LYS A 106 33.07 -16.35 13.05
N HIS A 107 33.98 -16.63 13.99
CA HIS A 107 34.56 -15.67 14.92
C HIS A 107 36.07 -15.87 15.01
N GLU A 108 36.83 -14.80 15.21
CA GLU A 108 38.30 -14.80 15.19
C GLU A 108 38.93 -14.68 16.60
N VAL A 109 38.19 -14.13 17.56
CA VAL A 109 38.66 -13.87 18.93
C VAL A 109 37.91 -14.73 19.95
N PHE A 110 38.63 -15.24 20.95
CA PHE A 110 38.06 -15.90 22.11
C PHE A 110 38.48 -15.23 23.43
N MET A 111 37.62 -15.34 24.43
CA MET A 111 37.85 -14.89 25.79
C MET A 111 37.48 -16.01 26.76
N ASP A 112 38.43 -16.49 27.54
CA ASP A 112 38.14 -17.45 28.61
C ASP A 112 37.74 -16.66 29.86
N VAL A 113 36.59 -17.03 30.43
CA VAL A 113 35.93 -16.32 31.53
C VAL A 113 35.74 -17.25 32.70
N LEU A 114 36.01 -16.74 33.90
CA LEU A 114 35.66 -17.40 35.16
C LEU A 114 34.47 -16.70 35.82
N ILE A 115 33.46 -17.47 36.17
CA ILE A 115 32.29 -17.05 36.94
C ILE A 115 32.36 -17.70 38.31
N ASP A 116 32.16 -16.95 39.39
CA ASP A 116 32.24 -17.53 40.73
C ASP A 116 31.10 -18.54 40.96
N ASN A 117 31.41 -19.63 41.66
CA ASN A 117 30.50 -20.78 41.77
C ASN A 117 29.18 -20.44 42.49
N GLU A 118 29.16 -19.43 43.36
CA GLU A 118 27.92 -18.91 43.96
C GLU A 118 26.93 -18.38 42.90
N TYR A 119 27.45 -17.86 41.78
CA TYR A 119 26.68 -17.31 40.66
C TYR A 119 26.45 -18.33 39.53
N LYS A 120 26.82 -19.60 39.73
CA LYS A 120 26.62 -20.70 38.77
C LYS A 120 25.23 -20.74 38.15
N HIS A 121 24.22 -20.58 38.99
CA HIS A 121 22.80 -20.66 38.61
C HIS A 121 22.36 -19.56 37.62
N LEU A 122 23.15 -18.49 37.47
CA LEU A 122 22.90 -17.41 36.51
C LEU A 122 23.38 -17.75 35.10
N ILE A 123 24.25 -18.76 34.95
CA ILE A 123 24.78 -19.19 33.66
C ILE A 123 23.88 -20.28 33.07
N LYS A 124 23.07 -19.89 32.08
CA LYS A 124 22.04 -20.74 31.46
C LYS A 124 22.30 -20.92 29.96
N SER A 125 21.54 -21.81 29.34
CA SER A 125 21.79 -22.28 27.96
C SER A 125 21.71 -21.17 26.91
N ASN A 126 20.87 -20.15 27.12
CA ASN A 126 20.65 -19.05 26.20
C ASN A 126 21.12 -17.71 26.76
N ASN A 127 22.15 -17.74 27.61
CA ASN A 127 22.78 -16.51 28.06
C ASN A 127 23.34 -15.72 26.89
N ARG A 128 23.18 -14.40 26.95
CA ARG A 128 23.67 -13.47 25.93
C ARG A 128 24.58 -12.47 26.60
N PHE A 129 25.87 -12.57 26.29
CA PHE A 129 26.92 -11.72 26.83
C PHE A 129 27.11 -10.53 25.91
N TYR A 130 27.31 -9.35 26.46
CA TYR A 130 27.56 -8.13 25.71
C TYR A 130 28.55 -7.23 26.42
N VAL A 131 29.31 -6.47 25.65
CA VAL A 131 30.28 -5.52 26.20
C VAL A 131 29.56 -4.39 26.92
N THR A 132 30.07 -4.08 28.10
CA THR A 132 29.71 -2.93 28.94
C THR A 132 31.00 -2.21 29.31
N GLY A 133 30.96 -0.93 29.66
CA GLY A 133 32.19 -0.17 29.92
C GLY A 133 32.79 0.53 28.71
N SER A 134 32.06 0.65 27.60
CA SER A 134 32.30 1.69 26.60
C SER A 134 31.21 2.76 26.70
N ALA A 135 31.56 4.03 26.49
CA ALA A 135 30.54 5.05 26.31
C ALA A 135 29.68 4.70 25.08
N SER A 136 28.36 4.72 25.24
CA SER A 136 27.43 4.47 24.14
C SER A 136 26.57 5.71 23.89
N ALA A 137 26.25 5.92 22.63
CA ALA A 137 25.32 6.95 22.20
C ALA A 137 24.28 6.29 21.30
N GLU A 138 23.01 6.36 21.69
CA GLU A 138 21.90 5.86 20.88
C GLU A 138 20.90 6.98 20.61
N LEU A 139 20.41 7.03 19.38
CA LEU A 139 19.28 7.88 19.02
C LEU A 139 17.97 7.19 19.45
N THR A 140 17.30 7.79 20.44
CA THR A 140 15.97 7.40 20.92
C THR A 140 14.89 8.27 20.29
N GLU A 141 13.62 7.96 20.56
CA GLU A 141 12.50 8.80 20.11
C GLU A 141 12.53 10.21 20.73
N SER A 142 13.17 10.37 21.89
CA SER A 142 13.31 11.64 22.60
C SER A 142 14.58 12.41 22.23
N GLY A 143 15.45 11.86 21.38
CA GLY A 143 16.70 12.49 20.94
C GLY A 143 17.94 11.61 21.17
N LEU A 144 19.12 12.23 21.27
CA LEU A 144 20.36 11.53 21.53
C LEU A 144 20.46 11.16 23.02
N SER A 145 20.48 9.86 23.34
CA SER A 145 20.79 9.34 24.67
C SER A 145 22.24 8.91 24.72
N VAL A 146 23.01 9.52 25.62
CA VAL A 146 24.41 9.16 25.87
C VAL A 146 24.49 8.47 27.22
N THR A 147 24.98 7.24 27.24
CA THR A 147 25.22 6.49 28.48
C THR A 147 26.72 6.38 28.69
N VAL A 148 27.20 6.93 29.80
CA VAL A 148 28.60 6.87 30.20
C VAL A 148 28.73 5.96 31.42
N PRO A 149 29.36 4.78 31.30
CA PRO A 149 29.66 3.91 32.42
C PRO A 149 30.53 4.59 33.49
N PRO A 150 30.55 4.10 34.74
CA PRO A 150 31.51 4.51 35.76
C PRO A 150 32.95 4.46 35.24
N ALA A 151 33.79 5.44 35.61
CA ALA A 151 35.15 5.58 35.09
C ALA A 151 36.01 4.31 35.22
N LYS A 152 35.82 3.53 36.28
CA LYS A 152 36.50 2.23 36.47
C LYS A 152 36.18 1.23 35.35
N GLN A 153 34.94 1.20 34.87
CA GLN A 153 34.51 0.34 33.77
C GLN A 153 35.03 0.83 32.41
N LEU A 154 35.19 2.13 32.23
CA LEU A 154 35.77 2.72 31.00
C LEU A 154 37.24 2.33 30.79
N LEU A 155 37.99 2.11 31.87
CA LEU A 155 39.41 1.80 31.80
C LEU A 155 39.69 0.33 31.53
N THR A 156 38.89 -0.57 32.11
CA THR A 156 39.17 -2.02 32.07
C THR A 156 38.25 -2.78 31.15
N GLY A 157 37.20 -2.09 30.67
CA GLY A 157 36.05 -2.74 30.06
C GLY A 157 35.33 -3.67 31.04
N SER A 158 34.15 -4.11 30.63
CA SER A 158 33.38 -5.11 31.34
C SER A 158 32.49 -5.88 30.37
N ILE A 159 31.98 -7.02 30.82
CA ILE A 159 30.98 -7.79 30.11
C ILE A 159 29.76 -7.86 31.00
N SER A 160 28.58 -7.58 30.47
CA SER A 160 27.31 -7.91 31.14
C SER A 160 26.59 -9.01 30.39
N PHE A 161 25.62 -9.66 31.02
CA PHE A 161 24.82 -10.67 30.33
C PHE A 161 23.36 -10.70 30.78
N VAL A 162 22.50 -11.21 29.91
CA VAL A 162 21.13 -11.59 30.25
C VAL A 162 21.09 -13.10 30.55
N SER A 163 20.53 -13.47 31.70
CA SER A 163 20.37 -14.88 32.11
C SER A 163 19.05 -15.45 31.58
N GLN A 164 19.11 -16.38 30.63
CA GLN A 164 17.92 -16.98 30.00
C GLN A 164 18.16 -18.42 29.52
N GLY A 165 17.07 -19.17 29.34
CA GLY A 165 17.09 -20.56 28.90
C GLY A 165 17.01 -21.56 30.06
N GLN A 166 17.31 -22.83 29.75
CA GLN A 166 17.38 -23.93 30.71
C GLN A 166 18.67 -23.86 31.56
N GLU A 167 18.67 -24.48 32.74
CA GLU A 167 19.80 -24.57 33.69
C GLU A 167 20.93 -25.50 33.21
N GLN A 168 21.39 -25.26 31.99
CA GLN A 168 22.48 -25.97 31.34
C GLN A 168 23.53 -24.96 30.88
N ILE A 169 24.77 -25.15 31.33
CA ILE A 169 25.89 -24.27 30.97
C ILE A 169 26.46 -24.74 29.63
N GLN A 170 26.56 -23.82 28.67
CA GLN A 170 27.23 -24.07 27.39
C GLN A 170 28.74 -23.92 27.56
N LYS A 171 29.51 -24.65 26.74
CA LYS A 171 30.97 -24.49 26.69
C LYS A 171 31.38 -23.14 26.09
N GLU A 172 30.55 -22.63 25.17
CA GLU A 172 30.83 -21.42 24.41
C GLU A 172 29.57 -20.55 24.29
N TYR A 173 29.76 -19.23 24.37
CA TYR A 173 28.73 -18.23 24.16
C TYR A 173 29.21 -17.11 23.24
N GLN A 174 28.29 -16.51 22.48
CA GLN A 174 28.59 -15.31 21.71
C GLN A 174 28.76 -14.09 22.64
N LEU A 175 29.78 -13.27 22.37
CA LEU A 175 29.89 -11.92 22.90
C LEU A 175 29.43 -10.90 21.86
N PHE A 176 28.41 -10.11 22.21
CA PHE A 176 27.89 -9.02 21.39
C PHE A 176 28.55 -7.69 21.76
N GLN A 177 28.73 -6.80 20.78
CA GLN A 177 29.31 -5.48 21.02
C GLN A 177 28.45 -4.60 21.95
N SER A 178 27.13 -4.81 21.99
CA SER A 178 26.22 -3.99 22.79
C SER A 178 24.99 -4.77 23.25
N ALA A 179 24.30 -4.22 24.26
CA ALA A 179 23.03 -4.76 24.76
C ALA A 179 21.96 -4.86 23.64
N SER A 180 21.86 -3.84 22.78
CA SER A 180 20.89 -3.80 21.68
C SER A 180 21.14 -4.93 20.66
N LEU A 181 22.41 -5.23 20.35
CA LEU A 181 22.76 -6.36 19.47
C LEU A 181 22.46 -7.72 20.11
N ALA A 182 22.68 -7.85 21.43
CA ALA A 182 22.31 -9.04 22.17
C ALA A 182 20.78 -9.24 22.19
N GLU A 183 19.99 -8.18 22.29
CA GLU A 183 18.53 -8.23 22.18
C GLU A 183 18.08 -8.65 20.78
N LEU A 184 18.66 -8.06 19.73
CA LEU A 184 18.39 -8.44 18.33
C LEU A 184 18.66 -9.94 18.08
N ALA A 185 19.70 -10.50 18.70
CA ALA A 185 20.00 -11.92 18.59
C ALA A 185 18.92 -12.84 19.20
N GLN A 186 18.14 -12.37 20.19
CA GLN A 186 16.98 -13.11 20.73
C GLN A 186 15.93 -13.35 19.65
N TYR A 187 15.65 -12.32 18.87
CA TYR A 187 14.61 -12.34 17.86
C TYR A 187 15.03 -13.21 16.66
N ASN A 188 16.32 -13.19 16.32
CA ASN A 188 16.91 -14.02 15.27
C ASN A 188 16.94 -15.53 15.59
N GLN A 189 16.80 -15.96 16.85
CA GLN A 189 16.73 -17.40 17.20
C GLN A 189 15.48 -18.10 16.64
N SER A 190 14.43 -17.36 16.31
CA SER A 190 13.24 -17.90 15.63
C SER A 190 13.42 -18.09 14.11
N GLY A 191 14.57 -17.66 13.57
CA GLY A 191 14.89 -17.64 12.15
C GLY A 191 14.24 -16.46 11.42
N SER A 192 14.69 -16.23 10.19
CA SER A 192 14.14 -15.19 9.31
C SER A 192 14.04 -15.67 7.87
N LYS A 193 13.10 -15.09 7.13
CA LYS A 193 12.94 -15.29 5.69
C LYS A 193 13.59 -14.14 4.95
N THR A 194 14.39 -14.45 3.93
CA THR A 194 15.01 -13.44 3.08
C THR A 194 14.07 -13.04 1.94
N LEU A 195 13.96 -11.74 1.71
CA LEU A 195 13.20 -11.09 0.65
C LEU A 195 14.19 -10.41 -0.31
N THR A 196 13.96 -10.59 -1.61
CA THR A 196 14.73 -9.92 -2.66
C THR A 196 13.85 -8.87 -3.32
N LEU A 197 14.23 -7.61 -3.15
CA LEU A 197 13.54 -6.42 -3.63
C LEU A 197 14.35 -5.79 -4.78
N PHE A 198 13.67 -5.21 -5.76
CA PHE A 198 14.27 -4.49 -6.87
C PHE A 198 13.76 -3.05 -6.88
N ALA A 199 14.68 -2.10 -6.99
CA ALA A 199 14.40 -0.68 -7.18
C ALA A 199 15.22 -0.14 -8.36
N SER A 200 14.72 0.88 -9.05
CA SER A 200 15.43 1.56 -10.15
C SER A 200 16.70 2.28 -9.68
N GLU A 201 16.71 2.72 -8.43
CA GLU A 201 17.83 3.38 -7.75
C GLU A 201 17.86 2.95 -6.28
N LEU A 202 18.98 3.17 -5.58
CA LEU A 202 19.07 2.86 -4.15
C LEU A 202 18.26 3.90 -3.36
N PRO A 203 17.14 3.53 -2.68
CA PRO A 203 16.46 4.46 -1.80
C PRO A 203 17.37 4.87 -0.63
N PRO A 204 17.05 5.95 0.11
CA PRO A 204 17.86 6.42 1.25
C PRO A 204 17.71 5.48 2.46
N ILE A 205 18.28 4.28 2.34
CA ILE A 205 18.33 3.21 3.32
C ILE A 205 19.79 2.77 3.53
N SER A 206 20.04 2.10 4.65
CA SER A 206 21.35 1.56 5.04
C SER A 206 21.20 0.12 5.52
N LYS A 207 22.32 -0.60 5.67
CA LYS A 207 22.30 -1.92 6.31
C LYS A 207 21.76 -1.77 7.74
N GLY A 208 20.75 -2.56 8.09
CA GLY A 208 20.01 -2.47 9.35
C GLY A 208 18.83 -1.49 9.34
N SER A 209 18.53 -0.79 8.23
CA SER A 209 17.27 -0.03 8.12
C SER A 209 16.07 -0.95 8.35
N PRO A 210 15.02 -0.50 9.07
CA PRO A 210 13.91 -1.37 9.45
C PRO A 210 13.02 -1.74 8.26
N LEU A 211 12.53 -2.98 8.28
CA LEU A 211 11.39 -3.43 7.49
C LEU A 211 10.13 -3.27 8.35
N LEU A 212 9.16 -2.50 7.86
CA LEU A 212 8.01 -2.03 8.62
C LEU A 212 6.70 -2.58 8.05
N TYR A 213 5.84 -3.10 8.93
CA TYR A 213 4.44 -3.38 8.63
C TYR A 213 3.56 -2.50 9.49
N ARG A 214 2.77 -1.60 8.90
CA ARG A 214 1.90 -0.65 9.64
C ARG A 214 2.63 0.09 10.77
N ASN A 215 3.86 0.54 10.51
CA ASN A 215 4.77 1.22 11.45
C ASN A 215 5.45 0.31 12.49
N LEU A 216 5.14 -0.99 12.55
CA LEU A 216 5.80 -1.94 13.42
C LEU A 216 7.07 -2.50 12.74
N PRO A 217 8.26 -2.43 13.37
CA PRO A 217 9.45 -3.12 12.88
C PRO A 217 9.29 -4.64 12.97
N VAL A 218 9.41 -5.32 11.83
CA VAL A 218 9.23 -6.78 11.70
C VAL A 218 10.43 -7.47 11.03
N GLY A 219 11.49 -6.70 10.77
CA GLY A 219 12.69 -7.17 10.07
C GLY A 219 13.63 -6.01 9.75
N SER A 220 14.63 -6.27 8.91
CA SER A 220 15.63 -5.26 8.54
C SER A 220 16.24 -5.50 7.16
N VAL A 221 16.83 -4.45 6.59
CA VAL A 221 17.63 -4.53 5.37
C VAL A 221 18.96 -5.19 5.72
N SER A 222 19.26 -6.33 5.08
CA SER A 222 20.49 -7.08 5.34
C SER A 222 21.62 -6.67 4.39
N ASP A 223 21.32 -6.43 3.12
CA ASP A 223 22.33 -6.11 2.10
C ASP A 223 21.71 -5.43 0.88
N PHE A 224 22.55 -4.83 0.03
CA PHE A 224 22.13 -4.33 -1.28
C PHE A 224 23.31 -4.29 -2.24
N ASN A 225 23.03 -4.50 -3.53
CA ASN A 225 24.05 -4.50 -4.58
C ASN A 225 23.49 -3.94 -5.90
N LEU A 226 24.35 -3.27 -6.66
CA LEU A 226 24.02 -2.78 -8.00
C LEU A 226 23.84 -3.95 -8.98
N VAL A 227 22.92 -3.80 -9.92
CA VAL A 227 22.69 -4.71 -11.05
C VAL A 227 22.35 -3.91 -12.31
N ASP A 228 22.36 -4.56 -13.47
CA ASP A 228 21.90 -3.91 -14.71
C ASP A 228 20.45 -3.42 -14.56
N GLY A 229 20.25 -2.12 -14.78
CA GLY A 229 18.94 -1.47 -14.71
C GLY A 229 18.45 -1.10 -13.30
N GLY A 230 19.23 -1.30 -12.24
CA GLY A 230 18.84 -0.83 -10.91
C GLY A 230 19.63 -1.45 -9.74
N VAL A 231 18.95 -1.61 -8.61
CA VAL A 231 19.55 -2.09 -7.35
C VAL A 231 18.72 -3.24 -6.80
N ILE A 232 19.41 -4.30 -6.36
CA ILE A 232 18.79 -5.36 -5.55
C ILE A 232 18.98 -5.03 -4.08
N VAL A 233 17.89 -5.02 -3.33
CA VAL A 233 17.88 -4.87 -1.87
C VAL A 233 17.45 -6.19 -1.25
N LYS A 234 18.28 -6.75 -0.37
CA LYS A 234 17.95 -7.91 0.45
C LYS A 234 17.42 -7.43 1.80
N ALA A 235 16.23 -7.86 2.16
CA ALA A 235 15.63 -7.62 3.47
C ALA A 235 15.31 -8.95 4.14
N THR A 236 15.37 -9.00 5.46
CA THR A 236 14.94 -10.14 6.25
C THR A 236 13.64 -9.78 6.96
N ILE A 237 12.71 -10.73 7.04
CA ILE A 237 11.53 -10.67 7.89
C ILE A 237 11.63 -11.79 8.92
N GLU A 238 11.33 -11.50 10.18
CA GLU A 238 11.34 -12.53 11.22
C GLU A 238 10.25 -13.57 10.96
N ASN A 239 10.53 -14.85 11.25
CA ASN A 239 9.60 -15.94 10.94
C ASN A 239 8.23 -15.79 11.61
N ARG A 240 8.17 -15.22 12.83
CA ARG A 240 6.90 -14.92 13.51
C ARG A 240 6.00 -13.96 12.73
N TYR A 241 6.58 -13.14 11.85
CA TYR A 241 5.88 -12.17 11.00
C TYR A 241 5.77 -12.61 9.53
N ALA A 242 6.28 -13.79 9.17
CA ALA A 242 6.24 -14.27 7.78
C ALA A 242 4.82 -14.39 7.21
N HIS A 243 3.82 -14.59 8.09
CA HIS A 243 2.39 -14.64 7.73
C HIS A 243 1.83 -13.30 7.21
N LEU A 244 2.53 -12.19 7.40
CA LEU A 244 2.15 -10.87 6.88
C LEU A 244 2.43 -10.73 5.38
N LEU A 245 3.20 -11.66 4.80
CA LEU A 245 3.50 -11.68 3.37
C LEU A 245 2.45 -12.51 2.64
N SER A 246 1.90 -11.92 1.57
CA SER A 246 0.94 -12.53 0.66
C SER A 246 1.39 -12.32 -0.78
N GLU A 247 0.69 -12.92 -1.75
CA GLU A 247 0.92 -12.64 -3.17
C GLU A 247 0.62 -11.19 -3.56
N GLN A 248 -0.12 -10.46 -2.72
CA GLN A 248 -0.53 -9.07 -2.92
C GLN A 248 0.33 -8.09 -2.09
N THR A 249 1.43 -8.54 -1.49
CA THR A 249 2.32 -7.66 -0.73
C THR A 249 2.98 -6.64 -1.64
N VAL A 250 2.95 -5.37 -1.25
CA VAL A 250 3.58 -4.25 -1.95
C VAL A 250 4.59 -3.59 -1.03
N PHE A 251 5.80 -3.33 -1.53
CA PHE A 251 6.87 -2.69 -0.76
C PHE A 251 7.12 -1.28 -1.28
N TRP A 252 7.30 -0.32 -0.38
CA TRP A 252 7.71 1.04 -0.73
C TRP A 252 8.78 1.55 0.24
N ASN A 253 9.64 2.40 -0.29
CA ASN A 253 10.57 3.17 0.51
C ASN A 253 9.79 4.14 1.40
N ARG A 254 10.23 4.23 2.65
CA ARG A 254 9.70 5.12 3.66
C ARG A 254 10.84 6.01 4.14
N SER A 255 11.02 7.10 3.42
CA SER A 255 12.01 8.12 3.71
C SER A 255 11.38 9.41 4.18
N GLY A 256 12.11 10.14 5.03
CA GLY A 256 11.55 11.16 5.88
C GLY A 256 10.88 12.33 5.17
N VAL A 257 9.66 12.63 5.63
CA VAL A 257 8.74 13.71 5.21
C VAL A 257 7.96 13.40 3.93
N GLU A 258 6.68 13.03 4.09
CA GLU A 258 5.68 13.04 3.02
C GLU A 258 5.00 14.42 2.99
N ILE A 259 5.09 15.11 1.86
CA ILE A 259 4.44 16.40 1.62
C ILE A 259 3.33 16.18 0.60
N ASP A 260 2.08 16.16 1.06
CA ASP A 260 0.91 16.17 0.17
C ASP A 260 0.45 17.62 0.00
N ALA A 261 0.75 18.20 -1.17
CA ALA A 261 0.27 19.52 -1.56
C ALA A 261 -1.04 19.38 -2.35
N SER A 262 -2.13 19.94 -1.81
CA SER A 262 -3.43 19.99 -2.48
C SER A 262 -3.93 21.42 -2.56
N LEU A 263 -4.92 21.69 -3.42
CA LEU A 263 -5.60 23.00 -3.46
C LEU A 263 -6.32 23.34 -2.14
N ALA A 264 -6.52 22.36 -1.25
CA ALA A 264 -7.10 22.54 0.08
C ALA A 264 -6.06 22.86 1.18
N GLY A 265 -4.76 22.87 0.85
CA GLY A 265 -3.67 23.15 1.78
C GLY A 265 -2.53 22.14 1.74
N ILE A 266 -1.54 22.37 2.60
CA ILE A 266 -0.34 21.53 2.76
C ILE A 266 -0.53 20.67 4.02
N THR A 267 -0.56 19.34 3.85
CA THR A 267 -0.55 18.40 5.00
C THR A 267 0.84 17.80 5.14
N VAL A 268 1.46 17.98 6.31
CA VAL A 268 2.78 17.41 6.62
C VAL A 268 2.61 16.27 7.62
N LYS A 269 2.92 15.04 7.19
CA LYS A 269 2.93 13.88 8.09
C LYS A 269 4.32 13.71 8.72
N ALA A 270 4.46 14.14 9.98
CA ALA A 270 5.68 13.94 10.75
C ALA A 270 5.80 12.47 11.18
N HIS A 271 6.93 11.85 10.86
CA HIS A 271 7.27 10.47 11.23
C HIS A 271 8.27 10.47 12.41
N PRO A 272 8.41 9.37 13.18
CA PRO A 272 9.39 9.29 14.26
C PRO A 272 10.79 9.65 13.75
N LEU A 273 11.51 10.52 14.47
CA LEU A 273 12.80 11.08 14.06
C LEU A 273 13.82 10.00 13.65
N LYS A 274 13.83 8.84 14.34
CA LYS A 274 14.68 7.68 14.02
C LYS A 274 14.45 7.13 12.60
N THR A 275 13.20 7.18 12.11
CA THR A 275 12.83 6.76 10.74
C THR A 275 13.19 7.82 9.71
N LEU A 276 13.17 9.11 10.08
CA LEU A 276 13.55 10.21 9.19
C LEU A 276 15.03 10.15 8.79
N ILE A 277 15.91 9.70 9.69
CA ILE A 277 17.37 9.72 9.47
C ILE A 277 17.87 8.42 8.83
N LYS A 278 17.39 7.25 9.27
CA LYS A 278 17.86 5.95 8.74
C LYS A 278 17.08 5.45 7.52
N GLY A 279 15.95 6.09 7.19
CA GLY A 279 14.96 5.56 6.24
C GLY A 279 14.41 4.21 6.68
N GLY A 280 13.58 3.61 5.84
CA GLY A 280 13.03 2.27 6.06
C GLY A 280 12.31 1.75 4.83
N ILE A 281 11.99 0.47 4.83
CA ILE A 281 11.12 -0.13 3.82
C ILE A 281 9.82 -0.49 4.51
N ALA A 282 8.69 0.00 4.00
CA ALA A 282 7.38 -0.38 4.48
C ALA A 282 6.70 -1.31 3.49
N PHE A 283 5.79 -2.14 4.00
CA PHE A 283 4.95 -2.98 3.16
C PHE A 283 3.55 -3.16 3.73
N ASP A 284 2.62 -3.50 2.85
CA ASP A 284 1.24 -3.90 3.18
C ASP A 284 0.68 -4.80 2.07
N SER A 285 -0.45 -5.46 2.33
CA SER A 285 -1.16 -6.28 1.33
C SER A 285 -2.18 -5.42 0.61
N ILE A 286 -1.95 -5.13 -0.68
CA ILE A 286 -2.81 -4.24 -1.46
C ILE A 286 -3.19 -4.93 -2.79
N PRO A 287 -4.46 -5.32 -2.97
CA PRO A 287 -4.91 -5.99 -4.19
C PRO A 287 -4.71 -5.13 -5.44
N GLY A 288 -4.39 -5.77 -6.57
CA GLY A 288 -4.40 -5.13 -7.89
C GLY A 288 -3.13 -4.35 -8.27
N ILE A 289 -2.13 -4.26 -7.39
CA ILE A 289 -0.85 -3.59 -7.67
C ILE A 289 0.20 -4.58 -8.18
N GLU A 290 0.85 -4.25 -9.29
CA GLU A 290 1.96 -5.04 -9.84
C GLU A 290 3.20 -4.96 -8.93
N ASN A 291 3.42 -5.98 -8.11
CA ASN A 291 4.40 -5.98 -7.04
C ASN A 291 5.67 -6.78 -7.33
N LYS A 292 5.90 -7.18 -8.58
CA LYS A 292 7.04 -8.00 -9.00
C LYS A 292 7.74 -7.44 -10.24
N VAL A 293 9.05 -7.63 -10.31
CA VAL A 293 9.88 -7.48 -11.51
C VAL A 293 10.63 -8.79 -11.70
N GLY A 294 10.18 -9.61 -12.66
CA GLY A 294 10.56 -11.02 -12.73
C GLY A 294 10.17 -11.75 -11.44
N GLN A 295 11.12 -12.40 -10.76
CA GLN A 295 10.88 -13.10 -9.49
C GLN A 295 11.01 -12.21 -8.24
N ARG A 296 11.51 -10.98 -8.42
CA ARG A 296 11.87 -10.07 -7.32
C ARG A 296 10.70 -9.17 -6.96
N TRP A 297 10.55 -8.86 -5.67
CA TRP A 297 9.56 -7.87 -5.21
C TRP A 297 9.92 -6.49 -5.74
N LYS A 298 8.94 -5.75 -6.23
CA LYS A 298 9.13 -4.36 -6.65
C LYS A 298 9.13 -3.47 -5.42
N LEU A 299 10.16 -2.63 -5.30
CA LEU A 299 10.27 -1.61 -4.26
C LEU A 299 9.94 -0.26 -4.88
N TYR A 300 8.78 0.28 -4.52
CA TYR A 300 8.34 1.61 -4.95
C TYR A 300 9.08 2.72 -4.21
N ASN A 301 9.20 3.90 -4.80
CA ASN A 301 9.87 5.03 -4.17
C ASN A 301 9.12 5.57 -2.94
N ASP A 302 7.79 5.47 -2.93
CA ASP A 302 6.91 5.96 -1.88
C ASP A 302 5.53 5.24 -1.90
N GLN A 303 4.73 5.44 -0.84
CA GLN A 303 3.42 4.80 -0.71
C GLN A 303 2.43 5.26 -1.79
N ASN A 304 2.49 6.53 -2.19
CA ASN A 304 1.59 7.09 -3.18
C ASN A 304 1.87 6.46 -4.55
N GLN A 305 3.13 6.25 -4.93
CA GLN A 305 3.51 5.52 -6.13
C GLN A 305 3.07 4.07 -6.07
N ALA A 306 3.27 3.37 -4.94
CA ALA A 306 2.75 2.02 -4.76
C ALA A 306 1.22 1.97 -5.04
N ARG A 307 0.45 2.85 -4.41
CA ARG A 307 -1.02 2.93 -4.55
C ARG A 307 -1.49 3.45 -5.91
N LYS A 308 -0.67 4.21 -6.64
CA LYS A 308 -1.00 4.77 -7.96
C LYS A 308 -1.09 3.73 -9.07
N PHE A 309 -0.82 2.44 -8.84
CA PHE A 309 -1.02 1.38 -9.83
C PHE A 309 -2.43 0.78 -9.74
N GLY A 310 -3.41 1.61 -10.08
CA GLY A 310 -4.71 1.13 -10.57
C GLY A 310 -4.59 0.28 -11.85
N ARG A 311 -5.69 -0.33 -12.28
CA ARG A 311 -5.72 -1.17 -13.48
C ARG A 311 -5.67 -0.31 -14.74
N VAL A 312 -4.81 -0.68 -15.69
CA VAL A 312 -4.74 -0.04 -17.01
C VAL A 312 -5.85 -0.58 -17.91
N ILE A 313 -6.57 0.32 -18.57
CA ILE A 313 -7.52 0.02 -19.65
C ILE A 313 -7.14 0.79 -20.91
N ALA A 314 -7.51 0.26 -22.07
CA ALA A 314 -7.42 0.94 -23.36
C ALA A 314 -8.80 1.42 -23.79
N LEU A 315 -8.89 2.68 -24.21
CA LEU A 315 -10.06 3.28 -24.86
C LEU A 315 -9.70 3.59 -26.32
N GLU A 316 -10.51 3.15 -27.27
CA GLU A 316 -10.34 3.44 -28.70
C GLU A 316 -11.31 4.55 -29.14
N THR A 317 -10.82 5.50 -29.93
CA THR A 317 -11.64 6.57 -30.50
C THR A 317 -11.24 6.86 -31.95
N ASP A 318 -12.19 7.34 -32.75
CA ASP A 318 -11.99 7.80 -34.14
C ASP A 318 -11.22 9.14 -34.23
N GLY A 319 -10.81 9.71 -33.11
CA GLY A 319 -10.06 10.96 -33.04
C GLY A 319 -10.93 12.21 -33.19
N SER A 320 -12.25 12.06 -33.31
CA SER A 320 -13.19 13.19 -33.31
C SER A 320 -13.33 13.87 -31.95
N GLN A 321 -12.84 13.22 -30.88
CA GLN A 321 -12.93 13.68 -29.50
C GLN A 321 -11.54 14.07 -28.99
N GLU A 322 -11.41 15.27 -28.44
CA GLU A 322 -10.15 15.75 -27.89
C GLU A 322 -9.89 15.15 -26.50
N VAL A 323 -8.94 14.22 -26.43
CA VAL A 323 -8.52 13.55 -25.19
C VAL A 323 -7.06 13.88 -24.90
N THR A 324 -6.76 14.25 -23.65
CA THR A 324 -5.42 14.66 -23.22
C THR A 324 -4.95 13.84 -22.01
N LYS A 325 -3.63 13.71 -21.87
CA LYS A 325 -3.02 13.12 -20.67
C LYS A 325 -3.44 13.91 -19.42
N GLY A 326 -3.83 13.19 -18.38
CA GLY A 326 -4.31 13.78 -17.12
C GLY A 326 -5.83 14.00 -17.06
N MET A 327 -6.55 13.78 -18.16
CA MET A 327 -8.01 13.91 -18.18
C MET A 327 -8.66 12.90 -17.19
N PRO A 328 -9.51 13.36 -16.27
CA PRO A 328 -10.11 12.47 -15.27
C PRO A 328 -11.23 11.62 -15.88
N ILE A 329 -11.32 10.37 -15.43
CA ILE A 329 -12.47 9.49 -15.65
C ILE A 329 -13.37 9.60 -14.42
N LYS A 330 -14.67 9.84 -14.63
CA LYS A 330 -15.64 10.08 -13.57
C LYS A 330 -16.86 9.17 -13.67
N TYR A 331 -17.32 8.66 -12.53
CA TYR A 331 -18.64 8.03 -12.38
C TYR A 331 -19.50 8.96 -11.53
N GLN A 332 -20.63 9.43 -12.07
CA GLN A 332 -21.55 10.36 -11.37
C GLN A 332 -20.83 11.56 -10.71
N GLY A 333 -19.79 12.09 -11.38
CA GLY A 333 -18.98 13.21 -10.90
C GLY A 333 -17.81 12.84 -9.98
N VAL A 334 -17.74 11.62 -9.45
CA VAL A 334 -16.64 11.13 -8.63
C VAL A 334 -15.49 10.66 -9.52
N LYS A 335 -14.25 11.10 -9.23
CA LYS A 335 -13.06 10.65 -9.98
C LYS A 335 -12.76 9.19 -9.66
N VAL A 336 -12.77 8.35 -10.68
CA VAL A 336 -12.55 6.90 -10.60
C VAL A 336 -11.33 6.44 -11.41
N GLY A 337 -10.78 7.32 -12.23
CA GLY A 337 -9.58 7.04 -13.01
C GLY A 337 -9.02 8.30 -13.68
N GLU A 338 -8.02 8.10 -14.53
CA GLU A 338 -7.33 9.17 -15.26
C GLU A 338 -6.64 8.65 -16.52
N VAL A 339 -6.61 9.45 -17.57
CA VAL A 339 -5.86 9.16 -18.80
C VAL A 339 -4.35 9.30 -18.55
N THR A 340 -3.59 8.26 -18.84
CA THR A 340 -2.14 8.23 -18.63
C THR A 340 -1.33 8.45 -19.90
N LEU A 341 -1.85 8.07 -21.06
CA LEU A 341 -1.19 8.19 -22.35
C LEU A 341 -2.22 8.28 -23.49
N VAL A 342 -1.92 9.06 -24.52
CA VAL A 342 -2.72 9.18 -25.75
C VAL A 342 -1.78 9.03 -26.93
N VAL A 343 -2.02 8.06 -27.81
CA VAL A 343 -1.16 7.78 -28.96
C VAL A 343 -1.98 7.64 -30.24
N PRO A 344 -1.65 8.35 -31.32
CA PRO A 344 -2.27 8.13 -32.62
C PRO A 344 -1.81 6.79 -33.22
N ASN A 345 -2.75 6.01 -33.74
CA ASN A 345 -2.48 4.82 -34.53
C ASN A 345 -2.73 5.12 -36.01
N PHE A 346 -1.70 5.62 -36.69
CA PHE A 346 -1.77 6.02 -38.10
C PHE A 346 -2.14 4.90 -39.07
N ARG A 347 -1.97 3.63 -38.70
CA ARG A 347 -2.34 2.48 -39.56
C ARG A 347 -3.82 2.16 -39.52
N ARG A 348 -4.47 2.44 -38.38
CA ARG A 348 -5.88 2.12 -38.15
C ARG A 348 -6.77 3.35 -38.23
N GLU A 349 -6.21 4.54 -38.46
CA GLU A 349 -6.93 5.82 -38.46
C GLU A 349 -7.71 6.03 -37.15
N MET A 350 -7.12 5.62 -36.03
CA MET A 350 -7.72 5.72 -34.70
C MET A 350 -6.72 6.31 -33.71
N VAL A 351 -7.22 6.76 -32.56
CA VAL A 351 -6.41 7.15 -31.40
C VAL A 351 -6.60 6.12 -30.30
N GLU A 352 -5.48 5.62 -29.77
CA GLU A 352 -5.46 4.72 -28.63
C GLU A 352 -5.19 5.54 -27.35
N VAL A 353 -6.15 5.52 -26.44
CA VAL A 353 -6.09 6.21 -25.15
C VAL A 353 -5.84 5.17 -24.07
N THR A 354 -4.69 5.25 -23.41
CA THR A 354 -4.43 4.45 -22.21
C THR A 354 -4.91 5.21 -20.98
N ALA A 355 -5.73 4.56 -20.17
CA ALA A 355 -6.23 5.11 -18.92
C ALA A 355 -5.98 4.17 -17.76
N ARG A 356 -6.01 4.72 -16.55
CA ARG A 356 -5.85 3.99 -15.30
C ARG A 356 -7.08 4.19 -14.43
N ILE A 357 -7.71 3.08 -14.05
CA ILE A 357 -8.83 3.04 -13.10
C ILE A 357 -8.27 2.76 -11.71
N LEU A 358 -8.69 3.53 -10.70
CA LEU A 358 -8.22 3.37 -9.33
C LEU A 358 -8.60 1.98 -8.78
N PRO A 359 -7.73 1.34 -7.98
CA PRO A 359 -7.91 -0.05 -7.53
C PRO A 359 -9.30 -0.36 -6.96
N GLU A 360 -9.83 0.55 -6.15
CA GLU A 360 -11.13 0.42 -5.48
C GLU A 360 -12.35 0.37 -6.43
N TYR A 361 -12.18 0.78 -7.70
CA TYR A 361 -13.27 0.81 -8.68
C TYR A 361 -13.09 -0.19 -9.83
N VAL A 362 -11.95 -0.89 -9.91
CA VAL A 362 -11.62 -1.78 -11.04
C VAL A 362 -12.70 -2.82 -11.27
N ASP A 363 -13.14 -3.50 -10.22
CA ASP A 363 -14.09 -4.62 -10.34
C ASP A 363 -15.50 -4.18 -10.78
N ASN A 364 -15.82 -2.89 -10.65
CA ASN A 364 -17.10 -2.32 -11.08
C ASN A 364 -17.01 -1.64 -12.46
N ILE A 365 -15.83 -1.12 -12.83
CA ILE A 365 -15.64 -0.29 -14.02
C ILE A 365 -15.02 -1.07 -15.17
N ALA A 366 -14.00 -1.87 -14.91
CA ALA A 366 -13.27 -2.61 -15.94
C ALA A 366 -13.93 -3.97 -16.22
N VAL A 367 -15.23 -3.93 -16.55
CA VAL A 367 -16.08 -5.11 -16.80
C VAL A 367 -16.79 -4.98 -18.13
N THR A 368 -17.27 -6.12 -18.62
CA THR A 368 -18.08 -6.18 -19.84
C THR A 368 -19.34 -5.33 -19.69
N GLY A 369 -19.69 -4.57 -20.73
CA GLY A 369 -20.85 -3.68 -20.73
C GLY A 369 -20.60 -2.27 -20.20
N SER A 370 -19.41 -1.97 -19.65
CA SER A 370 -19.09 -0.60 -19.25
C SER A 370 -18.99 0.33 -20.46
N HIS A 371 -19.62 1.49 -20.35
CA HIS A 371 -19.72 2.49 -21.41
C HIS A 371 -18.97 3.75 -21.02
N PHE A 372 -18.06 4.22 -21.87
CA PHE A 372 -17.25 5.41 -21.64
C PHE A 372 -17.58 6.47 -22.68
N TRP A 373 -17.76 7.72 -22.26
CA TRP A 373 -18.02 8.83 -23.18
C TRP A 373 -17.41 10.15 -22.72
N LEU A 374 -17.10 11.03 -23.67
CA LEU A 374 -16.64 12.38 -23.33
C LEU A 374 -17.83 13.23 -22.82
N THR A 375 -17.65 13.89 -21.68
CA THR A 375 -18.67 14.80 -21.14
C THR A 375 -18.49 16.18 -21.75
N GLU A 376 -19.40 16.57 -22.63
CA GLU A 376 -19.43 17.89 -23.27
C GLU A 376 -20.53 18.79 -22.66
N PRO A 377 -20.35 20.12 -22.65
CA PRO A 377 -21.38 21.06 -22.24
C PRO A 377 -22.49 21.10 -23.29
N GLU A 378 -23.74 20.84 -22.88
CA GLU A 378 -24.90 20.93 -23.77
C GLU A 378 -25.61 22.27 -23.54
N ILE A 379 -25.65 23.11 -24.59
CA ILE A 379 -26.33 24.40 -24.58
C ILE A 379 -27.61 24.27 -25.41
N GLY A 380 -28.77 24.46 -24.78
CA GLY A 380 -30.06 24.46 -25.46
C GLY A 380 -31.00 25.53 -24.91
N LEU A 381 -32.12 25.74 -25.61
CA LEU A 381 -33.12 26.74 -25.21
C LEU A 381 -33.79 26.43 -23.84
N GLY A 382 -33.72 25.17 -23.39
CA GLY A 382 -34.22 24.73 -22.09
C GLY A 382 -33.21 24.84 -20.93
N GLY A 383 -32.05 25.46 -21.15
CA GLY A 383 -30.99 25.63 -20.16
C GLY A 383 -29.67 24.99 -20.59
N VAL A 384 -28.67 25.09 -19.72
CA VAL A 384 -27.33 24.53 -19.95
C VAL A 384 -27.11 23.33 -19.05
N LYS A 385 -26.73 22.18 -19.63
CA LYS A 385 -26.30 20.99 -18.88
C LYS A 385 -24.78 20.87 -18.92
N ASN A 386 -24.23 20.21 -17.90
CA ASN A 386 -22.79 19.95 -17.79
C ASN A 386 -21.90 21.22 -17.87
N LEU A 387 -22.34 22.35 -17.29
CA LEU A 387 -21.57 23.60 -17.27
C LEU A 387 -20.13 23.43 -16.77
N GLY A 388 -19.89 22.50 -15.84
CA GLY A 388 -18.54 22.18 -15.35
C GLY A 388 -17.57 21.67 -16.43
N ALA A 389 -18.09 21.13 -17.54
CA ALA A 389 -17.29 20.68 -18.68
C ALA A 389 -16.66 21.86 -19.46
N LEU A 390 -17.15 23.09 -19.29
CA LEU A 390 -16.50 24.30 -19.83
C LEU A 390 -15.17 24.60 -19.14
N VAL A 391 -15.03 24.23 -17.86
CA VAL A 391 -13.83 24.48 -17.06
C VAL A 391 -12.86 23.30 -17.15
N SER A 392 -13.38 22.08 -17.07
CA SER A 392 -12.56 20.87 -17.18
C SER A 392 -13.30 19.75 -17.92
N LYS A 393 -12.80 19.36 -19.09
CA LYS A 393 -13.28 18.16 -19.80
C LYS A 393 -13.00 16.90 -18.96
N SER A 394 -13.91 15.93 -19.03
CA SER A 394 -13.74 14.63 -18.38
C SER A 394 -14.38 13.52 -19.18
N ILE A 395 -13.88 12.30 -19.02
CA ILE A 395 -14.55 11.10 -19.52
C ILE A 395 -15.52 10.65 -18.44
N SER A 396 -16.78 10.43 -18.78
CA SER A 396 -17.74 9.77 -17.91
C SER A 396 -17.77 8.29 -18.19
N VAL A 397 -18.11 7.50 -17.17
CA VAL A 397 -18.30 6.06 -17.30
C VAL A 397 -19.63 5.64 -16.68
N GLU A 398 -20.30 4.68 -17.32
CA GLU A 398 -21.43 3.94 -16.79
C GLU A 398 -21.00 2.47 -16.62
N PRO A 399 -21.02 1.93 -15.39
CA PRO A 399 -20.64 0.55 -15.11
C PRO A 399 -21.52 -0.47 -15.83
N GLY A 400 -20.87 -1.47 -16.42
CA GLY A 400 -21.54 -2.62 -16.99
C GLY A 400 -21.77 -3.74 -15.98
N HIS A 401 -22.16 -4.91 -16.51
CA HIS A 401 -22.26 -6.15 -15.75
C HIS A 401 -21.62 -7.28 -16.57
N GLY A 402 -20.71 -8.03 -15.97
CA GLY A 402 -20.10 -9.20 -16.60
C GLY A 402 -18.64 -9.44 -16.22
N ALA A 403 -17.95 -10.24 -17.04
CA ALA A 403 -16.55 -10.58 -16.82
C ALA A 403 -15.62 -9.37 -17.02
N ALA A 404 -14.43 -9.43 -16.42
CA ALA A 404 -13.42 -8.39 -16.54
C ALA A 404 -13.05 -8.12 -18.01
N LYS A 405 -13.01 -6.85 -18.40
CA LYS A 405 -12.67 -6.37 -19.74
C LYS A 405 -11.79 -5.14 -19.60
N PHE A 406 -10.74 -5.02 -20.41
CA PHE A 406 -9.74 -3.93 -20.31
C PHE A 406 -9.59 -3.11 -21.59
N LYS A 407 -10.49 -3.31 -22.55
CA LYS A 407 -10.50 -2.61 -23.82
C LYS A 407 -11.92 -2.17 -24.15
N PHE A 408 -12.10 -0.88 -24.40
CA PHE A 408 -13.41 -0.25 -24.60
C PHE A 408 -13.36 0.76 -25.73
N ASP A 409 -14.52 1.13 -26.23
CA ASP A 409 -14.67 2.27 -27.14
C ASP A 409 -14.96 3.53 -26.31
N LEU A 410 -14.42 4.67 -26.74
CA LEU A 410 -14.77 5.97 -26.20
C LEU A 410 -15.83 6.63 -27.09
N ALA A 411 -17.07 6.58 -26.62
CA ALA A 411 -18.24 7.09 -27.33
C ALA A 411 -18.38 8.61 -27.24
N LYS A 412 -19.15 9.19 -28.17
CA LYS A 412 -19.42 10.64 -28.25
C LYS A 412 -20.42 11.11 -27.18
N SER A 413 -21.31 10.23 -26.74
CA SER A 413 -22.38 10.58 -25.81
C SER A 413 -22.69 9.44 -24.86
N GLN A 414 -23.44 9.75 -23.81
CA GLN A 414 -24.05 8.75 -22.96
C GLN A 414 -24.92 7.81 -23.81
N GLN A 415 -24.98 6.55 -23.42
CA GLN A 415 -25.82 5.57 -24.09
C GLN A 415 -27.29 5.98 -23.91
N ALA A 416 -27.97 6.31 -25.01
CA ALA A 416 -29.39 6.60 -24.98
C ALA A 416 -30.11 5.32 -24.52
N GLN A 417 -30.96 5.44 -23.49
CA GLN A 417 -31.90 4.38 -23.16
C GLN A 417 -32.78 4.16 -24.39
N GLN A 418 -32.66 3.00 -25.04
CA GLN A 418 -33.40 2.71 -26.27
C GLN A 418 -34.89 2.87 -26.01
N GLY A 419 -35.50 3.89 -26.60
CA GLY A 419 -36.94 4.12 -26.49
C GLY A 419 -37.72 3.21 -27.42
N VAL A 420 -39.04 3.23 -27.28
CA VAL A 420 -39.91 2.52 -28.24
C VAL A 420 -40.17 3.45 -29.40
N SER A 421 -39.69 3.06 -30.58
CA SER A 421 -39.85 3.83 -31.81
C SER A 421 -41.21 3.58 -32.46
N PHE A 422 -41.84 4.63 -32.97
CA PHE A 422 -43.06 4.58 -33.79
C PHE A 422 -42.89 5.43 -35.06
N THR A 423 -43.75 5.18 -36.05
CA THR A 423 -43.76 5.95 -37.30
C THR A 423 -45.03 6.79 -37.37
N LEU A 424 -44.90 8.06 -37.68
CA LEU A 424 -46.01 8.96 -37.95
C LEU A 424 -46.01 9.35 -39.43
N GLN A 425 -47.19 9.38 -40.05
CA GLN A 425 -47.37 9.78 -41.44
C GLN A 425 -48.29 10.99 -41.54
N SER A 426 -47.92 11.97 -42.35
CA SER A 426 -48.72 13.16 -42.63
C SER A 426 -48.58 13.58 -44.09
N GLU A 427 -49.54 14.34 -44.61
CA GLU A 427 -49.47 14.90 -45.96
C GLU A 427 -48.34 15.94 -46.09
N GLN A 428 -48.10 16.71 -45.02
CA GLN A 428 -47.11 17.77 -44.97
C GLN A 428 -46.27 17.71 -43.69
N ARG A 429 -45.07 18.29 -43.72
CA ARG A 429 -44.15 18.33 -42.58
C ARG A 429 -44.67 19.20 -41.43
N GLY A 430 -45.35 20.30 -41.73
CA GLY A 430 -45.72 21.31 -40.74
C GLY A 430 -44.50 21.86 -39.96
N SER A 431 -44.68 22.12 -38.68
CA SER A 431 -43.64 22.57 -37.72
C SER A 431 -42.72 21.46 -37.19
N VAL A 432 -42.90 20.21 -37.64
CA VAL A 432 -42.18 19.06 -37.10
C VAL A 432 -40.73 19.03 -37.60
N GLN A 433 -39.79 18.87 -36.67
CA GLN A 433 -38.36 18.75 -36.94
C GLN A 433 -37.71 17.72 -36.03
N VAL A 434 -36.47 17.30 -36.34
CA VAL A 434 -35.70 16.45 -35.43
C VAL A 434 -35.55 17.17 -34.09
N GLY A 435 -35.88 16.46 -33.00
CA GLY A 435 -35.93 17.02 -31.66
C GLY A 435 -37.25 17.70 -31.26
N THR A 436 -38.26 17.76 -32.14
CA THR A 436 -39.61 18.19 -31.74
C THR A 436 -40.13 17.28 -30.61
N PRO A 437 -40.65 17.84 -29.50
CA PRO A 437 -41.08 17.04 -28.35
C PRO A 437 -42.37 16.27 -28.65
N ILE A 438 -42.45 15.05 -28.13
CA ILE A 438 -43.69 14.26 -28.08
C ILE A 438 -44.31 14.43 -26.70
N LEU A 439 -45.58 14.85 -26.68
CA LEU A 439 -46.28 15.31 -25.50
C LEU A 439 -47.44 14.36 -25.16
N TYR A 440 -47.53 13.96 -23.89
CA TYR A 440 -48.72 13.34 -23.33
C TYR A 440 -49.23 14.20 -22.19
N ARG A 441 -50.47 14.72 -22.31
CA ARG A 441 -51.04 15.69 -21.34
C ARG A 441 -50.07 16.85 -21.04
N GLN A 442 -49.47 17.42 -22.08
CA GLN A 442 -48.48 18.52 -22.04
C GLN A 442 -47.13 18.17 -21.39
N MET A 443 -46.89 16.91 -21.00
CA MET A 443 -45.60 16.44 -20.49
C MET A 443 -44.77 15.82 -21.62
N GLU A 444 -43.49 16.16 -21.70
CA GLU A 444 -42.57 15.59 -22.69
C GLU A 444 -42.20 14.14 -22.37
N VAL A 445 -42.67 13.22 -23.19
CA VAL A 445 -42.49 11.77 -23.04
C VAL A 445 -41.59 11.15 -24.10
N GLY A 446 -41.19 11.92 -25.11
CA GLY A 446 -40.36 11.46 -26.22
C GLY A 446 -39.95 12.59 -27.15
N SER A 447 -39.32 12.24 -28.27
CA SER A 447 -38.90 13.21 -29.29
C SER A 447 -38.94 12.62 -30.70
N VAL A 448 -38.95 13.51 -31.69
CA VAL A 448 -38.79 13.14 -33.11
C VAL A 448 -37.33 12.82 -33.40
N THR A 449 -37.05 11.65 -33.95
CA THR A 449 -35.69 11.18 -34.28
C THR A 449 -35.36 11.35 -35.76
N SER A 450 -36.35 11.34 -36.65
CA SER A 450 -36.15 11.63 -38.07
C SER A 450 -37.41 12.18 -38.74
N VAL A 451 -37.23 12.99 -39.78
CA VAL A 451 -38.29 13.49 -40.65
C VAL A 451 -37.80 13.34 -42.09
N ASN A 452 -38.46 12.50 -42.87
CA ASN A 452 -38.09 12.23 -44.25
C ASN A 452 -39.32 12.26 -45.16
N LEU A 453 -39.10 12.44 -46.45
CA LEU A 453 -40.14 12.20 -47.44
C LEU A 453 -40.36 10.68 -47.58
N GLY A 454 -41.61 10.24 -47.74
CA GLY A 454 -41.93 8.84 -48.04
C GLY A 454 -41.30 8.40 -49.37
N GLU A 455 -41.12 7.09 -49.55
CA GLU A 455 -40.44 6.51 -50.72
C GLU A 455 -41.05 6.94 -52.06
N PHE A 456 -42.36 7.19 -52.09
CA PHE A 456 -43.09 7.64 -53.29
C PHE A 456 -43.32 9.16 -53.35
N ALA A 457 -42.69 9.92 -52.45
CA ALA A 457 -42.85 11.38 -52.37
C ALA A 457 -44.28 11.90 -52.08
N ASP A 458 -45.22 11.03 -51.70
CA ASP A 458 -46.64 11.34 -51.50
C ASP A 458 -47.00 11.77 -50.06
N ARG A 459 -46.09 11.57 -49.11
CA ARG A 459 -46.29 11.84 -47.68
C ARG A 459 -44.98 12.15 -46.98
N VAL A 460 -45.07 12.71 -45.77
CA VAL A 460 -43.95 12.85 -44.84
C VAL A 460 -43.97 11.69 -43.84
N VAL A 461 -42.82 11.04 -43.67
CA VAL A 461 -42.60 9.96 -42.71
C VAL A 461 -41.73 10.48 -41.57
N THR A 462 -42.32 10.59 -40.40
CA THR A 462 -41.68 11.04 -39.18
C THR A 462 -41.44 9.85 -38.25
N LYS A 463 -40.20 9.57 -37.85
CA LYS A 463 -39.94 8.60 -36.77
C LYS A 463 -39.89 9.32 -35.44
N ILE A 464 -40.60 8.77 -34.46
CA ILE A 464 -40.61 9.24 -33.08
C ILE A 464 -40.06 8.16 -32.17
N GLU A 465 -39.46 8.57 -31.06
CA GLU A 465 -39.01 7.68 -30.01
C GLU A 465 -39.65 8.11 -28.68
N ILE A 466 -40.33 7.17 -28.02
CA ILE A 466 -40.94 7.37 -26.71
C ILE A 466 -40.03 6.76 -25.65
N LYS A 467 -39.74 7.51 -24.58
CA LYS A 467 -38.89 7.05 -23.48
C LYS A 467 -39.48 5.75 -22.89
N PRO A 468 -38.68 4.73 -22.51
CA PRO A 468 -39.17 3.43 -22.05
C PRO A 468 -40.22 3.53 -20.92
N ALA A 469 -40.00 4.44 -19.97
CA ALA A 469 -40.90 4.68 -18.84
C ALA A 469 -42.31 5.17 -19.24
N TYR A 470 -42.52 5.62 -20.47
CA TYR A 470 -43.79 6.14 -20.99
C TYR A 470 -44.34 5.35 -22.18
N ALA A 471 -43.59 4.38 -22.72
CA ALA A 471 -43.98 3.64 -23.91
C ALA A 471 -45.34 2.93 -23.77
N TYR A 472 -45.69 2.51 -22.54
CA TYR A 472 -46.99 1.90 -22.21
C TYR A 472 -48.20 2.82 -22.43
N LEU A 473 -48.00 4.14 -22.60
CA LEU A 473 -49.08 5.11 -22.86
C LEU A 473 -49.57 5.06 -24.31
N VAL A 474 -48.74 4.59 -25.25
CA VAL A 474 -49.11 4.50 -26.66
C VAL A 474 -49.87 3.20 -26.88
N ARG A 475 -51.15 3.31 -27.25
CA ARG A 475 -52.05 2.21 -27.55
C ARG A 475 -52.28 2.12 -29.05
N GLN A 476 -52.78 0.97 -29.50
CA GLN A 476 -52.98 0.73 -30.93
C GLN A 476 -53.92 1.74 -31.61
N ASN A 477 -54.81 2.37 -30.84
CA ASN A 477 -55.76 3.39 -31.29
C ASN A 477 -55.39 4.81 -30.80
N SER A 478 -54.16 5.05 -30.34
CA SER A 478 -53.73 6.41 -30.01
C SER A 478 -53.74 7.30 -31.24
N VAL A 479 -54.19 8.54 -31.08
CA VAL A 479 -54.22 9.56 -32.14
C VAL A 479 -53.15 10.60 -31.85
N PHE A 480 -52.45 11.04 -32.89
CA PHE A 480 -51.34 11.99 -32.80
C PHE A 480 -51.69 13.25 -33.58
N TRP A 481 -51.45 14.43 -33.03
CA TRP A 481 -51.67 15.69 -33.73
C TRP A 481 -50.53 16.68 -33.50
N ASN A 482 -50.35 17.59 -34.46
CA ASN A 482 -49.42 18.68 -34.34
C ASN A 482 -49.96 19.75 -33.38
N VAL A 483 -49.11 20.19 -32.46
CA VAL A 483 -49.37 21.30 -31.55
C VAL A 483 -48.57 22.49 -32.05
N SER A 484 -49.23 23.38 -32.78
CA SER A 484 -48.62 24.63 -33.24
C SER A 484 -48.69 25.69 -32.14
N GLY A 485 -47.64 26.50 -32.04
CA GLY A 485 -47.44 27.45 -30.94
C GLY A 485 -48.45 28.60 -30.82
N VAL A 486 -49.34 28.78 -31.81
CA VAL A 486 -50.33 29.87 -31.85
C VAL A 486 -51.65 29.33 -32.39
N ASP A 487 -52.66 29.21 -31.52
CA ASP A 487 -54.05 28.93 -31.90
C ASP A 487 -54.87 30.23 -31.74
N VAL A 488 -55.26 30.82 -32.87
CA VAL A 488 -56.06 32.05 -32.92
C VAL A 488 -57.37 31.74 -33.64
N SER A 489 -58.46 31.64 -32.88
CA SER A 489 -59.80 31.52 -33.42
C SER A 489 -60.54 32.86 -33.29
N ILE A 490 -61.06 33.37 -34.41
CA ILE A 490 -61.85 34.61 -34.48
C ILE A 490 -63.32 34.23 -34.79
N GLY A 491 -64.23 34.55 -33.87
CA GLY A 491 -65.66 34.34 -34.04
C GLY A 491 -66.47 35.64 -33.88
N LEU A 492 -67.76 35.58 -34.16
CA LEU A 492 -68.69 36.73 -34.06
C LEU A 492 -68.81 37.31 -32.63
N GLY A 493 -68.30 36.61 -31.61
CA GLY A 493 -68.26 37.03 -30.21
C GLY A 493 -66.89 37.54 -29.70
N GLY A 494 -65.87 37.65 -30.56
CA GLY A 494 -64.52 38.13 -30.20
C GLY A 494 -63.39 37.14 -30.54
N ALA A 495 -62.14 37.53 -30.23
CA ALA A 495 -60.95 36.70 -30.42
C ALA A 495 -60.62 35.90 -29.15
N ASN A 496 -60.45 34.59 -29.28
CA ASN A 496 -59.96 33.73 -28.20
C ASN A 496 -58.49 33.39 -28.47
N ILE A 497 -57.58 33.79 -27.58
CA ILE A 497 -56.14 33.56 -27.72
C ILE A 497 -55.70 32.63 -26.60
N LYS A 498 -55.34 31.39 -26.96
CA LYS A 498 -54.73 30.44 -26.03
C LYS A 498 -53.21 30.58 -26.09
N ALA A 499 -52.61 31.25 -25.11
CA ALA A 499 -51.17 31.37 -25.00
C ALA A 499 -50.56 30.08 -24.41
N GLY A 500 -49.78 29.34 -25.20
CA GLY A 500 -48.93 28.25 -24.72
C GLY A 500 -47.70 28.76 -23.97
N THR A 501 -46.88 27.86 -23.41
CA THR A 501 -45.57 28.24 -22.86
C THR A 501 -44.64 28.72 -23.98
N PHE A 502 -43.69 29.61 -23.69
CA PHE A 502 -42.74 30.13 -24.69
C PHE A 502 -42.01 29.00 -25.45
N ASP A 503 -41.71 27.88 -24.78
CA ASP A 503 -41.09 26.70 -25.41
C ASP A 503 -42.01 26.03 -26.46
N SER A 504 -43.31 25.87 -26.15
CA SER A 504 -44.31 25.37 -27.10
C SER A 504 -44.58 26.33 -28.26
N LEU A 505 -44.38 27.64 -28.02
CA LEU A 505 -44.57 28.70 -29.02
C LEU A 505 -43.49 28.67 -30.10
N VAL A 506 -42.25 28.30 -29.74
CA VAL A 506 -41.07 28.33 -30.60
C VAL A 506 -40.76 26.98 -31.26
N ARG A 507 -40.93 25.86 -30.54
CA ARG A 507 -40.57 24.52 -31.04
C ARG A 507 -41.74 23.73 -31.65
N GLY A 508 -42.98 24.14 -31.34
CA GLY A 508 -44.16 23.29 -31.54
C GLY A 508 -44.06 21.97 -30.77
N GLY A 509 -44.96 21.03 -31.03
CA GLY A 509 -44.90 19.69 -30.45
C GLY A 509 -45.79 18.70 -31.20
N ILE A 510 -45.69 17.43 -30.86
CA ILE A 510 -46.68 16.42 -31.27
C ILE A 510 -47.33 15.90 -30.02
N ALA A 511 -48.63 16.12 -29.85
CA ALA A 511 -49.37 15.55 -28.73
C ALA A 511 -50.09 14.28 -29.17
N PHE A 512 -50.34 13.40 -28.22
CA PHE A 512 -51.20 12.24 -28.44
C PHE A 512 -52.11 11.97 -27.25
N SER A 513 -53.23 11.30 -27.55
CA SER A 513 -54.17 10.79 -26.56
C SER A 513 -54.76 9.47 -27.06
N THR A 514 -55.38 8.74 -26.15
CA THR A 514 -56.04 7.47 -26.45
C THR A 514 -57.54 7.65 -26.20
N PRO A 515 -58.43 7.31 -27.15
CA PRO A 515 -59.88 7.41 -26.99
C PRO A 515 -60.40 6.68 -25.75
N GLU A 516 -61.42 7.23 -25.10
CA GLU A 516 -62.12 6.56 -23.99
C GLU A 516 -62.97 5.40 -24.54
N GLN A 517 -62.67 4.18 -24.10
CA GLN A 517 -63.37 2.97 -24.48
C GLN A 517 -63.54 2.06 -23.26
N SER A 518 -64.58 1.21 -23.27
CA SER A 518 -64.85 0.26 -22.18
C SER A 518 -63.74 -0.77 -21.99
N GLN A 519 -62.93 -1.02 -23.02
CA GLN A 519 -61.75 -1.87 -22.96
C GLN A 519 -60.55 -1.12 -23.52
N ILE A 520 -59.42 -1.15 -22.78
CA ILE A 520 -58.18 -0.48 -23.19
C ILE A 520 -57.50 -1.36 -24.24
N PRO A 521 -57.22 -0.86 -25.46
CA PRO A 521 -56.52 -1.64 -26.46
C PRO A 521 -55.09 -1.99 -26.03
N PRO A 522 -54.49 -3.04 -26.62
CA PRO A 522 -53.11 -3.41 -26.33
C PRO A 522 -52.13 -2.24 -26.57
N ALA A 523 -50.96 -2.33 -25.94
CA ALA A 523 -49.86 -1.41 -26.25
C ALA A 523 -49.52 -1.50 -27.75
N ALA A 524 -49.17 -0.37 -28.34
CA ALA A 524 -48.71 -0.33 -29.72
C ALA A 524 -47.39 -1.10 -29.87
N LYS A 525 -47.22 -1.77 -31.01
CA LYS A 525 -45.97 -2.50 -31.30
C LYS A 525 -44.90 -1.51 -31.74
N GLN A 526 -43.63 -1.82 -31.45
CA GLN A 526 -42.51 -1.04 -31.98
C GLN A 526 -42.58 -0.98 -33.52
N GLY A 527 -42.35 0.21 -34.08
CA GLY A 527 -42.43 0.49 -35.51
C GLY A 527 -43.85 0.69 -36.03
N GLN A 528 -44.89 0.54 -35.20
CA GLN A 528 -46.28 0.76 -35.62
C GLN A 528 -46.46 2.18 -36.19
N SER A 529 -47.23 2.26 -37.27
CA SER A 529 -47.51 3.51 -37.99
C SER A 529 -48.83 4.13 -37.51
N PHE A 530 -48.82 5.45 -37.34
CA PHE A 530 -49.99 6.27 -37.01
C PHE A 530 -50.09 7.45 -37.99
N TYR A 531 -51.29 7.99 -38.14
CA TYR A 531 -51.47 9.25 -38.83
C TYR A 531 -51.20 10.43 -37.89
N LEU A 532 -50.46 11.42 -38.36
CA LEU A 532 -50.22 12.68 -37.66
C LEU A 532 -51.19 13.73 -38.21
N TYR A 533 -52.21 14.04 -37.43
CA TYR A 533 -53.21 15.03 -37.77
C TYR A 533 -52.63 16.45 -37.68
N PRO A 534 -53.04 17.37 -38.57
CA PRO A 534 -52.56 18.75 -38.54
C PRO A 534 -53.05 19.53 -37.31
N GLN A 535 -54.20 19.13 -36.74
CA GLN A 535 -54.82 19.74 -35.58
C GLN A 535 -55.63 18.69 -34.79
N ALA A 536 -55.91 18.98 -33.51
CA ALA A 536 -56.76 18.13 -32.68
C ALA A 536 -58.25 18.36 -32.97
N GLU A 537 -59.06 17.31 -32.88
CA GLU A 537 -60.48 17.48 -32.61
C GLU A 537 -60.72 17.84 -31.14
N GLU A 538 -61.80 18.58 -30.87
CA GLU A 538 -62.14 19.05 -29.53
C GLU A 538 -62.20 17.89 -28.50
N SER A 539 -62.79 16.76 -28.91
CA SER A 539 -62.96 15.57 -28.08
C SER A 539 -61.63 14.93 -27.65
N TRP A 540 -60.61 14.95 -28.51
CA TRP A 540 -59.33 14.27 -28.26
C TRP A 540 -58.56 14.87 -27.08
N THR A 541 -58.75 16.16 -26.86
CA THR A 541 -58.11 16.91 -25.77
C THR A 541 -58.82 16.74 -24.42
N GLN A 542 -60.06 16.24 -24.43
CA GLN A 542 -60.88 16.05 -23.24
C GLN A 542 -60.80 14.63 -22.67
N TRP A 543 -60.32 13.66 -23.46
CA TRP A 543 -60.20 12.26 -23.02
C TRP A 543 -59.29 12.08 -21.79
N ARG A 544 -59.77 11.29 -20.84
CA ARG A 544 -59.11 10.96 -19.57
C ARG A 544 -58.88 9.46 -19.41
N THR A 545 -58.75 8.72 -20.51
CA THR A 545 -58.50 7.27 -20.55
C THR A 545 -57.47 6.83 -19.51
N ALA A 546 -57.88 5.97 -18.59
CA ALA A 546 -57.04 5.46 -17.53
C ALA A 546 -56.13 4.35 -18.09
N ILE A 547 -54.84 4.62 -18.22
CA ILE A 547 -53.86 3.66 -18.71
C ILE A 547 -52.92 3.29 -17.55
N PRO A 548 -53.06 2.10 -16.94
CA PRO A 548 -52.22 1.69 -15.82
C PRO A 548 -50.78 1.46 -16.28
N LYS A 549 -49.82 1.77 -15.39
CA LYS A 549 -48.42 1.38 -15.56
C LYS A 549 -48.33 -0.15 -15.48
N PRO A 550 -47.54 -0.79 -16.36
CA PRO A 550 -47.30 -2.23 -16.33
C PRO A 550 -46.52 -2.66 -15.08
#